data_AF-A0A956ZIX9-F1
#
_entry.id   AF-A0A956ZIX9-F1
#
_cell.length_a   1.000
_cell.length_b   1.000
_cell.length_c   1.000
_cell.angle_alpha   90.00
_cell.angle_beta   90.00
_cell.angle_gamma   90.00
#
_symmetry.space_group_name_H-M   'P 1'
#
loop_
_entity.id
_entity.type
_entity.pdbx_description
1 polymer ?
#
loop_
_entity_poly.entity_id
_entity_poly.type
_entity_poly.pdbx_seq_one_letter_code
_entity_poly.pdbx_strand_id
1 'polypeptide(L)'
;MAKPYERLTLEQVATYPRPGMSTPGSLSFTPDSQRVTYLAAPEGSLVRSLYAFDPATGEHTVLAGPEGATSDASFSREEQLQRERMRLREVGVTSYQFAKKADPPVLLVPQPPGLRVLARGAWIDLPGTAGALDPTLSEDGSQVLFVRDGELWL
;
A
#
# COMPACT_ATOMS: atom_id res chain seq x y z
N MET A 1 17.09 4.40 5.32
CA MET A 1 17.77 5.52 4.63
C MET A 1 18.35 5.01 3.33
N ALA A 2 18.28 5.77 2.24
CA ALA A 2 18.87 5.39 0.96
C ALA A 2 20.39 5.16 1.12
N LYS A 3 20.92 4.08 0.54
CA LYS A 3 22.36 3.81 0.59
C LYS A 3 23.12 4.91 -0.16
N PRO A 4 24.09 5.59 0.45
CA PRO A 4 24.93 6.54 -0.28
C PRO A 4 25.81 5.79 -1.27
N TYR A 5 25.90 6.30 -2.50
CA TYR A 5 26.75 5.76 -3.55
C TYR A 5 27.92 6.73 -3.78
N GLU A 6 29.16 6.27 -3.59
CA GLU A 6 30.34 7.10 -3.89
C GLU A 6 30.54 7.32 -5.40
N ARG A 7 30.16 6.31 -6.22
CA ARG A 7 30.12 6.37 -7.68
C ARG A 7 28.95 5.55 -8.20
N LEU A 8 28.21 6.11 -9.16
CA LEU A 8 27.10 5.42 -9.83
C LEU A 8 27.64 4.51 -10.94
N THR A 9 27.18 3.26 -10.97
CA THR A 9 27.44 2.33 -12.08
C THR A 9 26.26 2.29 -13.07
N LEU A 10 26.51 1.88 -14.31
CA LEU A 10 25.44 1.71 -15.30
C LEU A 10 24.38 0.69 -14.84
N GLU A 11 24.81 -0.38 -14.18
CA GLU A 11 23.92 -1.40 -13.62
C GLU A 11 22.98 -0.83 -12.54
N GLN A 12 23.52 0.01 -11.65
CA GLN A 12 22.72 0.69 -10.62
C GLN A 12 21.68 1.63 -11.24
N VAL A 13 22.06 2.37 -12.29
CA VAL A 13 21.13 3.27 -13.00
C VAL A 13 20.07 2.50 -13.78
N ALA A 14 20.40 1.30 -14.27
CA ALA A 14 19.48 0.43 -15.01
C ALA A 14 18.48 -0.31 -14.10
N THR A 15 18.76 -0.43 -12.81
CA THR A 15 17.93 -1.15 -11.83
C THR A 15 16.92 -0.21 -11.14
N TYR A 16 15.81 -0.79 -10.66
CA TYR A 16 14.78 -0.07 -9.92
C TYR A 16 14.64 -0.61 -8.48
N PRO A 17 14.34 0.24 -7.49
CA PRO A 17 14.32 1.70 -7.57
C PRO A 17 15.72 2.27 -7.87
N ARG A 18 15.77 3.38 -8.63
CA ARG A 18 17.05 4.01 -8.97
C ARG A 18 17.75 4.52 -7.70
N PRO A 19 19.10 4.63 -7.71
CA PRO A 19 19.86 5.25 -6.64
C PRO A 19 19.24 6.59 -6.19
N GLY A 20 18.99 6.73 -4.89
CA GLY A 20 18.37 7.93 -4.30
C GLY A 20 16.86 8.07 -4.46
N MET A 21 16.19 7.18 -5.23
CA MET A 21 14.75 7.27 -5.51
C MET A 21 13.90 6.34 -4.62
N SER A 22 14.51 5.70 -3.63
CA SER A 22 13.80 4.91 -2.61
C SER A 22 13.33 5.81 -1.47
N THR A 23 12.31 6.64 -1.74
CA THR A 23 11.72 7.57 -0.78
C THR A 23 10.32 7.12 -0.35
N PRO A 24 9.85 7.54 0.84
CA PRO A 24 8.45 7.36 1.23
C PRO A 24 7.49 7.93 0.18
N GLY A 25 6.41 7.21 -0.08
CA GLY A 25 5.32 7.63 -0.96
C GLY A 25 3.96 7.50 -0.28
N SER A 26 2.91 7.98 -0.95
CA SER A 26 1.52 7.88 -0.47
C SER A 26 1.37 8.34 0.98
N LEU A 27 1.82 9.55 1.31
CA LEU A 27 1.74 10.07 2.67
C LEU A 27 0.31 10.48 3.03
N SER A 28 -0.13 10.14 4.24
CA SER A 28 -1.41 10.58 4.82
C SER A 28 -1.26 10.74 6.32
N PHE A 29 -2.09 11.59 6.93
CA PHE A 29 -2.27 11.58 8.38
C PHE A 29 -3.27 10.49 8.78
N THR A 30 -3.15 9.97 10.00
CA THR A 30 -4.24 9.22 10.65
C THR A 30 -5.45 10.14 10.89
N PRO A 31 -6.68 9.59 10.98
CA PRO A 31 -7.88 10.43 11.19
C PRO A 31 -7.84 11.32 12.45
N ASP A 32 -7.17 10.86 13.51
CA ASP A 32 -6.92 11.60 14.74
C ASP A 32 -5.79 12.64 14.64
N SER A 33 -5.13 12.73 13.48
CA SER A 33 -3.98 13.59 13.17
C SER A 33 -2.76 13.40 14.09
N GLN A 34 -2.68 12.29 14.82
CA GLN A 34 -1.57 12.03 15.74
C GLN A 34 -0.35 11.42 15.04
N ARG A 35 -0.54 10.71 13.92
CA ARG A 35 0.53 9.99 13.22
C ARG A 35 0.53 10.26 11.72
N VAL A 36 1.67 10.05 11.10
CA VAL A 36 1.84 10.10 9.64
C VAL A 36 2.04 8.69 9.12
N THR A 37 1.18 8.25 8.22
CA THR A 37 1.32 6.98 7.50
C THR A 37 1.94 7.18 6.13
N TYR A 38 2.70 6.19 5.66
CA TYR A 38 3.37 6.24 4.36
C TYR A 38 3.78 4.85 3.89
N LEU A 39 3.97 4.69 2.57
CA LEU A 39 4.52 3.47 1.97
C LEU A 39 6.02 3.63 1.77
N ALA A 40 6.79 2.62 2.17
CA ALA A 40 8.24 2.62 1.98
C ALA A 40 8.81 1.21 1.84
N ALA A 41 9.99 1.14 1.23
CA ALA A 41 10.83 -0.06 1.15
C ALA A 41 12.24 0.29 1.66
N PRO A 42 12.50 0.25 2.99
CA PRO A 42 13.74 0.77 3.56
C PRO A 42 15.02 0.13 3.01
N GLU A 43 14.93 -1.11 2.54
CA GLU A 43 16.03 -1.88 1.95
C GLU A 43 16.42 -1.41 0.54
N GLY A 44 15.63 -0.52 -0.07
CA GLY A 44 15.82 -0.09 -1.45
C GLY A 44 15.32 -1.11 -2.47
N SER A 45 14.32 -1.92 -2.10
CA SER A 45 13.65 -2.88 -3.00
C SER A 45 12.34 -2.29 -3.56
N LEU A 46 11.67 -3.05 -4.43
CA LEU A 46 10.32 -2.72 -4.91
C LEU A 46 9.22 -3.22 -3.94
N VAL A 47 9.58 -3.95 -2.89
CA VAL A 47 8.64 -4.55 -1.93
C VAL A 47 8.35 -3.54 -0.82
N ARG A 48 7.17 -2.94 -0.86
CA ARG A 48 6.75 -1.89 0.08
C ARG A 48 5.91 -2.45 1.23
N SER A 49 6.07 -1.80 2.38
CA SER A 49 5.19 -1.94 3.55
C SER A 49 4.58 -0.59 3.89
N LEU A 50 3.44 -0.62 4.57
CA LEU A 50 2.81 0.54 5.18
C LEU A 50 3.41 0.77 6.56
N TYR A 51 3.91 1.98 6.77
CA TYR A 51 4.47 2.44 8.03
C TYR A 51 3.59 3.51 8.67
N ALA A 52 3.69 3.64 9.99
CA ALA A 52 3.25 4.80 10.75
C ALA A 52 4.44 5.44 11.47
N PHE A 53 4.57 6.75 11.35
CA PHE A 53 5.50 7.59 12.08
C PHE A 53 4.76 8.36 13.17
N ASP A 54 5.26 8.26 14.39
CA ASP A 54 4.81 9.04 15.53
C ASP A 54 5.72 10.27 15.70
N PRO A 55 5.23 11.50 15.43
CA PRO A 55 6.04 12.71 15.54
C PRO A 55 6.40 13.08 16.98
N ALA A 56 5.68 12.57 17.99
CA ALA A 56 5.96 12.87 19.39
C ALA A 56 7.14 12.05 19.91
N THR A 57 7.28 10.80 19.47
CA THR A 57 8.36 9.89 19.91
C THR A 57 9.49 9.75 18.88
N GLY A 58 9.23 10.07 17.61
CA GLY A 58 10.13 9.80 16.49
C GLY A 58 10.11 8.34 16.02
N GLU A 59 9.19 7.52 16.52
CA GLU A 59 9.13 6.09 16.23
C GLU A 59 8.50 5.79 14.86
N HIS A 60 9.06 4.81 14.14
CA HIS A 60 8.52 4.26 12.91
C HIS A 60 8.08 2.82 13.13
N THR A 61 6.79 2.53 12.94
CA THR A 61 6.20 1.20 13.12
C THR A 61 5.66 0.68 11.79
N VAL A 62 5.75 -0.63 11.57
CA VAL A 62 5.10 -1.27 10.41
C VAL A 62 3.64 -1.55 10.77
N LEU A 63 2.70 -0.99 10.01
CA LEU A 63 1.27 -1.27 10.16
C LEU A 63 0.85 -2.50 9.37
N ALA A 64 1.33 -2.61 8.13
CA ALA A 64 1.03 -3.72 7.23
C ALA A 64 2.21 -3.98 6.29
N GLY A 65 2.45 -5.24 5.97
CA GLY A 65 3.34 -5.66 4.88
C GLY A 65 4.44 -6.63 5.31
N PRO A 66 5.23 -7.13 4.34
CA PRO A 66 4.81 -7.40 2.97
C PRO A 66 4.14 -8.78 2.92
N GLU A 67 2.98 -8.93 3.58
CA GLU A 67 2.13 -10.10 3.40
C GLU A 67 1.39 -9.98 2.04
N GLY A 68 1.26 -11.09 1.30
CA GLY A 68 0.57 -11.14 -0.01
C GLY A 68 1.50 -11.20 -1.24
N ALA A 69 1.08 -10.59 -2.34
CA ALA A 69 1.79 -10.61 -3.63
C ALA A 69 3.10 -9.81 -3.61
N THR A 70 4.21 -10.54 -3.51
CA THR A 70 5.58 -9.99 -3.58
C THR A 70 6.24 -10.19 -4.95
N SER A 71 5.50 -10.75 -5.91
CA SER A 71 5.96 -11.01 -7.28
C SER A 71 4.83 -10.84 -8.30
N ASP A 72 5.19 -10.48 -9.53
CA ASP A 72 4.20 -10.24 -10.60
C ASP A 72 3.32 -11.45 -10.93
N ALA A 73 3.85 -12.66 -10.73
CA ALA A 73 3.11 -13.91 -10.93
C ALA A 73 1.94 -14.11 -9.95
N SER A 74 1.87 -13.30 -8.89
CA SER A 74 0.81 -13.36 -7.88
C SER A 74 -0.43 -12.55 -8.27
N PHE A 75 -0.35 -11.72 -9.32
CA PHE A 75 -1.43 -10.84 -9.76
C PHE A 75 -2.27 -11.46 -10.88
N SER A 76 -3.55 -11.11 -10.94
CA SER A 76 -4.43 -11.49 -12.05
C SER A 76 -3.98 -10.80 -13.36
N ARG A 77 -4.43 -11.29 -14.52
CA ARG A 77 -4.11 -10.67 -15.81
C ARG A 77 -4.62 -9.22 -15.90
N GLU A 78 -5.81 -8.97 -15.36
CA GLU A 78 -6.41 -7.63 -15.36
C GLU A 78 -5.60 -6.67 -14.49
N GLU A 79 -5.18 -7.13 -13.32
CA GLU A 79 -4.34 -6.36 -12.41
C GLU A 79 -2.95 -6.07 -13.02
N GLN A 80 -2.33 -7.04 -13.69
CA GLN A 80 -1.06 -6.83 -14.41
C GLN A 80 -1.20 -5.73 -15.48
N LEU A 81 -2.27 -5.77 -16.30
CA LEU A 81 -2.53 -4.76 -17.32
C LEU A 81 -2.80 -3.37 -16.71
N GLN A 82 -3.50 -3.33 -15.58
CA GLN A 82 -3.76 -2.08 -14.88
C GLN A 82 -2.47 -1.47 -14.30
N ARG A 83 -1.63 -2.30 -13.67
CA ARG A 83 -0.32 -1.90 -13.14
C ARG A 83 0.59 -1.39 -14.25
N GLU A 84 0.58 -2.01 -15.42
CA GLU A 84 1.32 -1.55 -16.60
C GLU A 84 0.88 -0.15 -17.03
N ARG A 85 -0.44 0.10 -17.10
CA ARG A 85 -1.01 1.43 -17.42
C ARG A 85 -0.64 2.49 -16.38
N MET A 86 -0.66 2.12 -15.10
CA MET A 86 -0.27 3.00 -13.99
C MET A 86 1.25 3.14 -13.85
N ARG A 87 2.03 2.37 -14.62
CA ARG A 87 3.50 2.26 -14.49
C ARG A 87 3.94 1.87 -13.07
N LEU A 88 3.09 1.12 -12.36
CA LEU A 88 3.30 0.69 -10.99
C LEU A 88 4.18 -0.58 -10.97
N ARG A 89 5.39 -0.46 -10.44
CA ARG A 89 6.37 -1.55 -10.38
C ARG A 89 6.50 -2.14 -8.99
N GLU A 90 6.07 -1.38 -8.00
CA GLU A 90 6.16 -1.73 -6.60
C GLU A 90 5.14 -2.82 -6.25
N VAL A 91 5.55 -3.71 -5.35
CA VAL A 91 4.79 -4.88 -4.88
C VAL A 91 4.69 -4.84 -3.36
N GLY A 92 3.97 -5.78 -2.75
CA GLY A 92 3.56 -5.67 -1.34
C GLY A 92 2.42 -4.66 -1.20
N VAL A 93 2.50 -3.72 -0.26
CA VAL A 93 1.47 -2.70 -0.08
C VAL A 93 1.70 -1.53 -1.04
N THR A 94 0.78 -1.35 -1.99
CA THR A 94 0.90 -0.33 -3.05
C THR A 94 -0.07 0.85 -2.88
N SER A 95 -1.15 0.66 -2.13
CA SER A 95 -2.12 1.69 -1.78
C SER A 95 -2.74 1.40 -0.41
N TYR A 96 -3.35 2.41 0.20
CA TYR A 96 -4.13 2.29 1.41
C TYR A 96 -5.06 3.50 1.54
N GLN A 97 -6.14 3.38 2.30
CA GLN A 97 -7.13 4.45 2.48
C GLN A 97 -7.70 4.44 3.91
N PHE A 98 -7.72 5.59 4.55
CA PHE A 98 -8.47 5.78 5.79
C PHE A 98 -9.90 6.23 5.49
N ALA A 99 -10.87 5.74 6.26
CA ALA A 99 -12.20 6.32 6.32
C ALA A 99 -12.12 7.68 7.04
N LYS A 100 -12.59 8.73 6.38
CA LYS A 100 -12.43 10.12 6.85
C LYS A 100 -13.31 10.46 8.06
N LYS A 101 -14.42 9.76 8.23
CA LYS A 101 -15.49 10.05 9.21
C LYS A 101 -15.76 8.86 10.14
N ALA A 102 -14.95 7.80 10.07
CA ALA A 102 -15.09 6.65 10.95
C ALA A 102 -14.46 6.93 12.33
N ASP A 103 -15.23 6.69 13.38
CA ASP A 103 -14.75 6.64 14.76
C ASP A 103 -15.29 5.35 15.43
N PRO A 104 -14.43 4.37 15.75
CA PRO A 104 -12.98 4.38 15.63
C PRO A 104 -12.47 4.32 14.18
N PRO A 105 -11.20 4.70 13.92
CA PRO A 105 -10.62 4.69 12.58
C PRO A 105 -10.72 3.33 11.87
N VAL A 106 -10.99 3.39 10.56
CA VAL A 106 -10.97 2.23 9.65
C VAL A 106 -9.96 2.51 8.55
N LEU A 107 -9.09 1.52 8.30
CA LEU A 107 -8.04 1.58 7.29
C LEU A 107 -8.19 0.42 6.32
N LEU A 108 -8.36 0.71 5.04
CA LEU A 108 -8.34 -0.27 3.95
C LEU A 108 -6.93 -0.42 3.40
N VAL A 109 -6.48 -1.66 3.26
CA VAL A 109 -5.21 -2.03 2.59
C VAL A 109 -5.50 -3.14 1.59
N PRO A 110 -5.46 -2.85 0.27
CA PRO A 110 -5.56 -3.88 -0.76
C PRO A 110 -4.33 -4.78 -0.73
N GLN A 111 -4.54 -6.10 -0.57
CA GLN A 111 -3.48 -7.11 -0.54
C GLN A 111 -3.98 -8.36 -1.29
N PRO A 112 -3.43 -8.66 -2.48
CA PRO A 112 -3.87 -9.82 -3.24
C PRO A 112 -3.84 -11.11 -2.39
N PRO A 113 -4.84 -11.99 -2.55
CA PRO A 113 -5.82 -11.99 -3.63
C PRO A 113 -7.00 -11.03 -3.45
N GLY A 114 -7.18 -10.35 -2.32
CA GLY A 114 -8.37 -9.52 -2.04
C GLY A 114 -8.09 -8.26 -1.23
N LEU A 115 -9.03 -7.90 -0.36
CA LEU A 115 -8.99 -6.67 0.42
C LEU A 115 -8.96 -6.95 1.91
N ARG A 116 -8.21 -6.14 2.67
CA ARG A 116 -8.13 -6.23 4.12
C ARG A 116 -8.41 -4.87 4.75
N VAL A 117 -9.07 -4.87 5.91
CA VAL A 117 -9.30 -3.66 6.70
C VAL A 117 -8.74 -3.82 8.11
N LEU A 118 -8.12 -2.77 8.63
CA LEU A 118 -7.83 -2.63 10.06
C LEU A 118 -8.96 -1.82 10.68
N ALA A 119 -9.74 -2.46 11.54
CA ALA A 119 -10.85 -1.83 12.26
C ALA A 119 -10.79 -2.25 13.73
N ARG A 120 -10.98 -1.30 14.65
CA ARG A 120 -10.97 -1.56 16.11
C ARG A 120 -9.70 -2.31 16.59
N GLY A 121 -8.56 -2.05 15.94
CA GLY A 121 -7.27 -2.66 16.26
C GLY A 121 -7.07 -4.09 15.75
N ALA A 122 -8.00 -4.63 14.95
CA ALA A 122 -7.88 -5.96 14.35
C ALA A 122 -7.91 -5.90 12.82
N TRP A 123 -7.04 -6.68 12.19
CA TRP A 123 -7.08 -6.90 10.75
C TRP A 123 -8.16 -7.91 10.38
N ILE A 124 -8.97 -7.57 9.37
CA ILE A 124 -10.10 -8.35 8.88
C ILE A 124 -9.97 -8.50 7.37
N ASP A 125 -9.92 -9.73 6.88
CA ASP A 125 -10.00 -10.02 5.45
C ASP A 125 -11.46 -9.91 4.99
N LEU A 126 -11.71 -9.14 3.92
CA LEU A 126 -13.05 -8.96 3.38
C LEU A 126 -13.40 -10.13 2.46
N PRO A 127 -14.37 -10.99 2.83
CA PRO A 127 -14.71 -12.15 2.02
C PRO A 127 -15.30 -11.73 0.67
N GLY A 128 -15.08 -12.55 -0.36
CA GLY A 128 -15.64 -12.29 -1.69
C GLY A 128 -15.01 -11.11 -2.43
N THR A 129 -13.88 -10.57 -1.95
CA THR A 129 -13.13 -9.48 -2.60
C THR A 129 -11.95 -9.98 -3.43
N ALA A 130 -11.85 -11.30 -3.66
CA ALA A 130 -10.81 -11.87 -4.50
C ALA A 130 -10.90 -11.27 -5.93
N GLY A 131 -9.77 -10.77 -6.44
CA GLY A 131 -9.69 -10.11 -7.74
C GLY A 131 -10.29 -8.69 -7.77
N ALA A 132 -10.55 -8.08 -6.63
CA ALA A 132 -11.02 -6.69 -6.55
C ALA A 132 -9.98 -5.72 -7.13
N LEU A 133 -10.45 -4.85 -8.03
CA LEU A 133 -9.70 -3.76 -8.63
C LEU A 133 -10.26 -2.42 -8.14
N ASP A 134 -9.40 -1.40 -8.09
CA ASP A 134 -9.76 -0.03 -7.69
C ASP A 134 -10.64 0.10 -6.43
N PRO A 135 -10.28 -0.58 -5.33
CA PRO A 135 -11.10 -0.56 -4.13
C PRO A 135 -11.12 0.84 -3.52
N THR A 136 -12.29 1.28 -3.09
CA THR A 136 -12.53 2.59 -2.47
C THR A 136 -13.32 2.42 -1.18
N LEU A 137 -12.77 2.91 -0.08
CA LEU A 137 -13.43 2.86 1.24
C LEU A 137 -14.43 4.02 1.37
N SER A 138 -15.64 3.73 1.84
CA SER A 138 -16.64 4.77 2.13
C SER A 138 -16.15 5.71 3.23
N GLU A 139 -16.63 6.97 3.24
CA GLU A 139 -16.12 7.96 4.19
C GLU A 139 -16.36 7.58 5.66
N ASP A 140 -17.46 6.88 5.95
CA ASP A 140 -17.82 6.35 7.27
C ASP A 140 -17.17 4.98 7.57
N GLY A 141 -16.45 4.39 6.61
CA GLY A 141 -15.77 3.12 6.74
C GLY A 141 -16.67 1.88 6.76
N SER A 142 -17.96 2.03 6.45
CA SER A 142 -18.94 0.93 6.51
C SER A 142 -18.95 0.03 5.27
N GLN A 143 -18.44 0.51 4.14
CA GLN A 143 -18.52 -0.17 2.84
C GLN A 143 -17.23 -0.03 2.03
N VAL A 144 -16.95 -1.00 1.17
CA VAL A 144 -15.83 -0.93 0.21
C VAL A 144 -16.37 -1.18 -1.19
N LEU A 145 -16.32 -0.15 -2.01
CA LEU A 145 -16.67 -0.25 -3.42
C LEU A 145 -15.47 -0.80 -4.18
N PHE A 146 -15.67 -1.72 -5.13
CA PHE A 146 -14.59 -2.20 -5.99
C PHE A 146 -15.13 -2.67 -7.35
N VAL A 147 -14.23 -2.82 -8.32
CA VAL A 147 -14.53 -3.35 -9.65
C VAL A 147 -14.05 -4.80 -9.74
N ARG A 148 -14.85 -5.68 -10.33
CA ARG A 148 -14.43 -7.04 -10.67
C ARG A 148 -15.24 -7.56 -11.86
N ASP A 149 -14.55 -8.20 -12.81
CA ASP A 149 -15.16 -8.74 -14.03
C ASP A 149 -15.95 -7.69 -14.83
N GLY A 150 -15.50 -6.44 -14.80
CA GLY A 150 -16.16 -5.31 -15.47
C GLY A 150 -17.41 -4.76 -14.77
N GLU A 151 -17.76 -5.29 -13.60
CA GLU A 151 -18.93 -4.88 -12.81
C GLU A 151 -18.53 -4.18 -11.50
N LEU A 152 -19.45 -3.37 -10.97
CA LEU A 152 -19.28 -2.65 -9.71
C LEU A 152 -19.87 -3.45 -8.54
N TRP A 153 -19.09 -3.60 -7.48
CA TRP A 153 -19.44 -4.34 -6.27
C TRP A 153 -19.34 -3.44 -5.03
N LEU A 154 -20.12 -3.77 -3.99
CA LEU A 154 -20.20 -3.08 -2.71
C LEU A 154 -20.14 -4.07 -1.54
#